data_AF-A0A3D4QFL8-F1
#
_entry.id   AF-A0A3D4QFL8-F1
#
_cell.length_a   1.000
_cell.length_b   1.000
_cell.length_c   1.000
_cell.angle_alpha   90.00
_cell.angle_beta   90.00
_cell.angle_gamma   90.00
#
_symmetry.space_group_name_H-M   'P 1'
#
loop_
_entity.id
_entity.type
_entity.pdbx_description
1 polymer ?
#
loop_
_entity_poly.entity_id
_entity_poly.type
_entity_poly.pdbx_seq_one_letter_code
_entity_poly.pdbx_strand_id
1 'polypeptide(L)'
;MAIAPYVGDGEAYSVSKEVDREKGEFVFRLHISHPAPLIEWSTVIGDCFHNTRTALDHLYWALAVKRNPGGNIKNKSSVNFPIIKDATTFNGRKFKIENLVGKEALAMLEGIQPFNDARGWNKNPLMFLHDFNNIDKHQLLLPSVSILNKGRFSHEVVDGKEVKFNAEISMMEIDDGAVIARCLATPPEDIVDLNYRVAFDVVFRGQPGPLLVVPSLERVIEVVEGVGADFAPLL
;
A
#
# COMPACT_ATOMS: atom_id res chain seq x y z
N MET A 1 -5.62 -0.54 16.44
CA MET A 1 -6.97 -0.84 15.92
C MET A 1 -6.83 -2.10 15.08
N ALA A 2 -7.37 -3.24 15.51
CA ALA A 2 -7.20 -4.49 14.78
C ALA A 2 -8.19 -4.52 13.61
N ILE A 3 -7.70 -4.29 12.38
CA ILE A 3 -8.51 -4.46 11.18
C ILE A 3 -8.50 -5.96 10.86
N ALA A 4 -9.66 -6.59 11.04
CA ALA A 4 -9.85 -8.00 10.71
C ALA A 4 -9.61 -8.21 9.20
N PRO A 5 -8.94 -9.31 8.78
CA PRO A 5 -8.90 -9.67 7.38
C PRO A 5 -10.33 -9.82 6.85
N TYR A 6 -10.61 -9.32 5.64
CA TYR A 6 -11.88 -9.55 4.97
C TYR A 6 -12.00 -11.06 4.69
N VAL A 7 -12.59 -11.77 5.63
CA VAL A 7 -13.08 -13.13 5.45
C VAL A 7 -14.45 -12.93 4.82
N GLY A 8 -14.65 -13.43 3.62
CA GLY A 8 -15.94 -13.35 2.93
C GLY A 8 -17.01 -14.12 3.70
N ASP A 9 -17.57 -13.51 4.74
CA ASP A 9 -18.83 -13.91 5.37
C ASP A 9 -20.02 -13.11 4.75
N GLY A 10 -19.76 -12.31 3.71
CA GLY A 10 -20.75 -11.55 2.97
C GLY A 10 -20.94 -12.06 1.55
N GLU A 11 -22.17 -12.04 1.05
CA GLU A 11 -22.56 -12.39 -0.33
C GLU A 11 -21.98 -11.44 -1.41
N ALA A 12 -20.84 -10.79 -1.16
CA ALA A 12 -20.19 -9.90 -2.12
C ALA A 12 -19.47 -10.66 -3.23
N TYR A 13 -18.97 -11.87 -2.91
CA TYR A 13 -18.22 -12.72 -3.82
C TYR A 13 -18.59 -14.18 -3.61
N SER A 14 -18.57 -14.97 -4.68
CA SER A 14 -18.64 -16.43 -4.62
C SER A 14 -17.63 -17.06 -5.56
N VAL A 15 -17.32 -18.33 -5.37
CA VAL A 15 -16.41 -19.06 -6.27
C VAL A 15 -17.16 -20.26 -6.81
N SER A 16 -17.23 -20.38 -8.15
CA SER A 16 -17.72 -21.59 -8.79
C SER A 16 -16.56 -22.53 -9.10
N LYS A 17 -16.86 -23.83 -9.04
CA LYS A 17 -15.94 -24.91 -9.42
C LYS A 17 -16.48 -25.57 -10.68
N GLU A 18 -15.73 -25.47 -11.77
CA GLU A 18 -16.01 -26.15 -13.03
C GLU A 18 -15.08 -27.37 -13.16
N VAL A 19 -15.60 -28.47 -13.71
CA VAL A 19 -14.85 -29.72 -13.89
C VAL A 19 -14.62 -29.97 -15.38
N ASP A 20 -13.37 -29.96 -15.83
CA ASP A 20 -12.95 -30.44 -17.14
C ASP A 20 -12.53 -31.91 -17.01
N ARG A 21 -13.50 -32.80 -17.28
CA ARG A 21 -13.33 -34.26 -17.14
C ARG A 21 -12.37 -34.85 -18.17
N GLU A 22 -12.18 -34.22 -19.33
CA GLU A 22 -11.26 -34.71 -20.35
C GLU A 22 -9.80 -34.49 -19.94
N LYS A 23 -9.53 -33.39 -19.23
CA LYS A 23 -8.19 -33.03 -18.77
C LYS A 23 -7.90 -33.41 -17.31
N GLY A 24 -8.90 -33.84 -16.56
CA GLY A 24 -8.78 -34.05 -15.11
C GLY A 24 -8.51 -32.76 -14.35
N GLU A 25 -9.01 -31.64 -14.88
CA GLU A 25 -8.73 -30.29 -14.38
C GLU A 25 -9.97 -29.69 -13.71
N PHE A 26 -9.74 -28.91 -12.66
CA PHE A 26 -10.77 -28.12 -11.99
C PHE A 26 -10.43 -26.65 -12.09
N VAL A 27 -11.42 -25.87 -12.52
CA VAL A 27 -11.28 -24.43 -12.74
C VAL A 27 -12.14 -23.71 -11.70
N PHE A 28 -11.48 -22.90 -10.88
CA PHE A 28 -12.14 -22.05 -9.90
C PHE A 28 -12.33 -20.66 -10.50
N ARG A 29 -13.58 -20.21 -10.60
CA ARG A 29 -13.94 -18.87 -11.10
C ARG A 29 -14.51 -18.02 -9.98
N LEU A 30 -14.05 -16.78 -9.90
CA LEU A 30 -14.64 -15.78 -9.03
C LEU A 30 -15.90 -15.21 -9.67
N HIS A 31 -16.94 -15.03 -8.86
CA HIS A 31 -18.13 -14.26 -9.19
C HIS A 31 -18.25 -13.10 -8.21
N ILE A 32 -18.42 -11.89 -8.73
CA ILE A 32 -18.55 -10.65 -7.96
C ILE A 32 -20.01 -10.23 -7.97
N SER A 33 -20.72 -10.47 -6.88
CA SER A 33 -22.13 -10.08 -6.72
C SER A 33 -22.27 -8.61 -6.29
N HIS A 34 -21.32 -8.12 -5.48
CA HIS A 34 -21.26 -6.73 -5.05
C HIS A 34 -19.85 -6.19 -5.29
N PRO A 35 -19.62 -5.36 -6.32
CA PRO A 35 -18.31 -4.81 -6.59
C PRO A 35 -17.82 -3.95 -5.43
N ALA A 36 -16.51 -3.98 -5.19
CA ALA A 36 -15.91 -3.12 -4.19
C ALA A 36 -16.12 -1.64 -4.56
N PRO A 37 -16.41 -0.75 -3.60
CA PRO A 37 -16.59 0.68 -3.85
C PRO A 37 -15.22 1.35 -4.06
N LEU A 38 -14.56 1.02 -5.16
CA LEU A 38 -13.15 1.40 -5.43
C LEU A 38 -12.97 2.91 -5.56
N ILE A 39 -14.00 3.64 -6.03
CA ILE A 39 -13.96 5.10 -6.16
C ILE A 39 -14.00 5.75 -4.78
N GLU A 40 -14.91 5.30 -3.91
CA GLU A 40 -15.03 5.76 -2.54
C GLU A 40 -13.78 5.42 -1.72
N TRP A 41 -13.19 4.24 -1.94
CA TRP A 41 -11.90 3.90 -1.33
C TRP A 41 -10.78 4.79 -1.85
N SER A 42 -10.76 5.11 -3.15
CA SER A 42 -9.75 6.00 -3.73
C SER A 42 -9.75 7.36 -3.04
N THR A 43 -10.91 7.95 -2.74
CA THR A 43 -10.99 9.25 -2.06
C THR A 43 -10.50 9.18 -0.63
N VAL A 44 -10.87 8.13 0.11
CA VAL A 44 -10.40 7.91 1.49
C VAL A 44 -8.88 7.71 1.54
N ILE A 45 -8.33 6.94 0.61
CA ILE A 45 -6.88 6.70 0.51
C ILE A 45 -6.14 8.01 0.18
N GLY A 46 -6.67 8.81 -0.75
CA GLY A 46 -6.16 10.13 -1.06
C GLY A 46 -6.11 11.04 0.16
N ASP A 47 -7.21 11.12 0.91
CA ASP A 47 -7.29 11.87 2.17
C ASP A 47 -6.24 11.41 3.20
N CYS A 48 -6.00 10.09 3.31
CA CYS A 48 -4.96 9.57 4.20
C CYS A 48 -3.57 10.10 3.83
N PHE A 49 -3.17 10.04 2.55
CA PHE A 49 -1.88 10.57 2.12
C PHE A 49 -1.82 12.09 2.26
N HIS A 50 -2.89 12.79 1.91
CA HIS A 50 -2.97 14.24 1.99
C HIS A 50 -2.81 14.72 3.44
N ASN A 51 -3.57 14.14 4.37
CA ASN A 51 -3.50 14.50 5.79
C ASN A 51 -2.13 14.18 6.39
N THR A 52 -1.55 13.03 6.03
CA THR A 52 -0.21 12.62 6.48
C THR A 52 0.87 13.58 5.96
N ARG A 53 0.78 14.01 4.69
CA ARG A 53 1.69 15.01 4.12
C ARG A 53 1.52 16.36 4.79
N THR A 54 0.29 16.78 5.03
CA THR A 54 -0.05 18.05 5.69
C THR A 54 0.45 18.10 7.13
N ALA A 55 0.43 16.99 7.86
CA ALA A 55 1.01 16.90 9.20
C ALA A 55 2.51 17.26 9.22
N LEU A 56 3.28 16.77 8.25
CA LEU A 56 4.69 17.16 8.07
C LEU A 56 4.84 18.65 7.75
N ASP A 57 3.97 19.22 6.91
CA ASP A 57 4.00 20.65 6.60
C ASP A 57 3.73 21.50 7.85
N HIS A 58 2.79 21.09 8.71
CA HIS A 58 2.54 21.75 9.99
C HIS A 58 3.75 21.66 10.94
N LEU A 59 4.41 20.49 11.02
CA LEU A 59 5.65 20.33 11.79
C LEU A 59 6.73 21.31 11.30
N TYR A 60 6.97 21.36 9.99
CA TYR A 60 7.97 22.25 9.41
C TYR A 60 7.64 23.72 9.63
N TRP A 61 6.36 24.07 9.51
CA TRP A 61 5.86 25.42 9.80
C TRP A 61 6.10 25.81 11.27
N ALA A 62 5.83 24.91 12.22
CA ALA A 62 6.05 25.15 13.64
C ALA A 62 7.54 25.42 13.95
N LEU A 63 8.45 24.63 13.37
CA LEU A 63 9.90 24.86 13.47
C LEU A 63 10.28 26.24 12.94
N ALA A 64 9.74 26.62 11.77
CA ALA A 64 10.00 27.91 11.15
C ALA A 64 9.53 29.09 12.02
N VAL A 65 8.34 28.99 12.63
CA VAL A 65 7.78 30.01 13.52
C VAL A 65 8.60 30.13 14.80
N LYS A 66 8.99 29.01 15.42
CA LYS A 66 9.81 29.01 16.63
C LYS A 66 11.16 29.69 16.38
N ARG A 67 11.78 29.44 15.23
CA ARG A 67 13.05 30.07 14.84
C ARG A 67 12.91 31.56 14.51
N ASN A 68 11.76 31.98 13.99
CA ASN A 68 11.53 33.34 13.50
C ASN A 68 10.38 34.02 14.27
N PRO A 69 10.57 34.33 15.57
CA PRO A 69 9.54 34.97 16.38
C PRO A 69 9.16 36.34 15.79
N GLY A 70 7.87 36.64 15.70
CA GLY A 70 7.35 37.85 15.05
C GLY A 70 6.93 37.68 13.59
N GLY A 71 7.06 36.48 13.01
CA GLY A 71 6.36 36.12 11.77
C GLY A 71 6.93 36.69 10.48
N ASN A 72 8.20 37.14 10.49
CA ASN A 72 8.91 37.64 9.32
C ASN A 72 9.39 36.52 8.36
N ILE A 73 8.53 35.52 8.15
CA ILE A 73 8.77 34.42 7.23
C ILE A 73 8.26 34.86 5.85
N LYS A 74 9.20 35.09 4.93
CA LYS A 74 8.88 35.42 3.54
C LYS A 74 8.30 34.20 2.83
N ASN A 75 7.36 34.42 1.91
CA ASN A 75 6.76 33.39 1.05
C ASN A 75 6.15 32.20 1.82
N LYS A 76 5.24 32.49 2.75
CA LYS A 76 4.59 31.49 3.62
C LYS A 76 3.97 30.31 2.85
N SER A 77 3.38 30.56 1.67
CA SER A 77 2.81 29.53 0.79
C SER A 77 3.84 28.54 0.22
N SER A 78 5.13 28.86 0.29
CA SER A 78 6.23 27.99 -0.14
C SER A 78 6.90 27.24 1.00
N VAL A 79 6.41 27.41 2.24
CA VAL A 79 6.94 26.70 3.40
C VAL A 79 6.26 25.34 3.48
N ASN A 80 7.01 24.32 3.06
CA ASN A 80 6.59 22.93 3.11
C ASN A 80 7.76 22.06 3.58
N PHE A 81 7.44 20.96 4.27
CA PHE A 81 8.42 20.00 4.72
C PHE A 81 9.19 19.44 3.52
N PRO A 82 10.54 19.54 3.52
CA PRO A 82 11.34 19.12 2.38
C PRO A 82 11.44 17.59 2.34
N ILE A 83 11.01 17.02 1.21
CA ILE A 83 11.25 15.62 0.85
C ILE A 83 11.98 15.64 -0.49
N ILE A 84 13.28 15.32 -0.48
CA ILE A 84 14.18 15.53 -1.60
C ILE A 84 14.85 14.20 -1.97
N LYS A 85 14.76 13.83 -3.25
CA LYS A 85 15.22 12.53 -3.76
C LYS A 85 16.74 12.41 -3.94
N ASP A 86 17.45 13.54 -4.04
CA ASP A 86 18.89 13.57 -4.33
C ASP A 86 19.64 14.61 -3.49
N ALA A 87 20.88 14.27 -3.13
CA ALA A 87 21.73 15.10 -2.27
C ALA A 87 22.12 16.44 -2.92
N THR A 88 22.27 16.49 -4.25
CA THR A 88 22.64 17.71 -4.98
C THR A 88 21.56 18.79 -4.83
N THR A 89 20.30 18.41 -5.03
CA THR A 89 19.15 19.31 -4.86
C THR A 89 19.01 19.75 -3.40
N PHE A 90 19.26 18.84 -2.44
CA PHE A 90 19.23 19.18 -1.01
C PHE A 90 20.31 20.19 -0.66
N ASN A 91 21.55 19.96 -1.10
CA ASN A 91 22.68 20.86 -0.89
C ASN A 91 22.43 22.26 -1.45
N GLY A 92 21.81 22.36 -2.64
CA GLY A 92 21.40 23.65 -3.22
C GLY A 92 20.35 24.41 -2.40
N ARG A 93 19.59 23.72 -1.53
CA ARG A 93 18.55 24.31 -0.66
C ARG A 93 18.99 24.45 0.80
N LYS A 94 20.13 23.86 1.18
CA LYS A 94 20.61 23.75 2.56
C LYS A 94 20.63 25.09 3.29
N PHE A 95 21.19 26.12 2.68
CA PHE A 95 21.22 27.48 3.24
C PHE A 95 19.81 28.07 3.48
N LYS A 96 18.87 27.85 2.56
CA LYS A 96 17.49 28.33 2.71
C LYS A 96 16.77 27.60 3.85
N ILE A 97 16.95 26.29 3.96
CA ILE A 97 16.36 25.47 5.02
C ILE A 97 16.96 25.87 6.37
N GLU A 98 18.28 25.97 6.48
CA GLU A 98 18.97 26.36 7.72
C GLU A 98 18.53 27.73 8.23
N ASN A 99 18.43 28.73 7.34
CA ASN A 99 17.95 30.05 7.73
C ASN A 99 16.51 30.02 8.25
N LEU A 100 15.69 29.09 7.76
CA LEU A 100 14.29 28.99 8.14
C LEU A 100 14.09 28.26 9.46
N VAL A 101 14.76 27.11 9.67
CA VAL A 101 14.49 26.22 10.83
C VAL A 101 15.67 26.06 11.79
N GLY A 102 16.86 26.57 11.46
CA GLY A 102 18.07 26.44 12.25
C GLY A 102 18.87 25.18 11.94
N LYS A 103 20.11 25.14 12.46
CA LYS A 103 21.11 24.11 12.16
C LYS A 103 20.73 22.72 12.71
N GLU A 104 20.13 22.67 13.89
CA GLU A 104 19.73 21.41 14.54
C GLU A 104 18.61 20.72 13.75
N ALA A 105 17.54 21.45 13.44
CA ALA A 105 16.46 20.95 12.59
C ALA A 105 16.96 20.59 11.18
N LEU A 106 17.88 21.37 10.60
CA LEU A 106 18.50 21.03 9.31
C LEU A 106 19.20 19.67 9.35
N ALA A 107 19.98 19.40 10.40
CA ALA A 107 20.71 18.13 10.52
C ALA A 107 19.76 16.93 10.62
N MET A 108 18.68 17.07 11.39
CA MET A 108 17.63 16.04 11.47
C MET A 108 16.93 15.85 10.13
N LEU A 109 16.56 16.95 9.45
CA LEU A 109 15.93 16.90 8.13
C LEU A 109 16.83 16.22 7.11
N GLU A 110 18.13 16.54 7.10
CA GLU A 110 19.12 15.91 6.23
C GLU A 110 19.20 14.40 6.47
N GLY A 111 19.21 13.97 7.74
CA GLY A 111 19.32 12.55 8.11
C GLY A 111 18.18 11.67 7.59
N ILE A 112 16.95 12.19 7.58
CA ILE A 112 15.77 11.43 7.17
C ILE A 112 15.49 11.48 5.66
N GLN A 113 16.29 12.22 4.87
CA GLN A 113 15.97 12.40 3.45
C GLN A 113 16.05 11.08 2.67
N PRO A 114 15.19 10.91 1.64
CA PRO A 114 15.17 9.74 0.77
C PRO A 114 16.53 9.34 0.16
N PHE A 115 17.40 10.30 -0.16
CA PHE A 115 18.72 9.99 -0.73
C PHE A 115 19.67 9.25 0.22
N ASN A 116 19.35 9.15 1.52
CA ASN A 116 20.10 8.36 2.49
C ASN A 116 19.60 6.91 2.61
N ASP A 117 18.49 6.54 1.96
CA ASP A 117 17.98 5.17 2.06
C ASP A 117 18.87 4.21 1.27
N ALA A 118 19.54 3.29 1.98
CA ALA A 118 20.45 2.31 1.40
C ALA A 118 19.76 1.37 0.38
N ARG A 119 18.42 1.25 0.44
CA ARG A 119 17.62 0.45 -0.51
C ARG A 119 17.25 1.23 -1.78
N GLY A 120 17.59 2.52 -1.84
CA GLY A 120 17.25 3.45 -2.92
C GLY A 120 16.16 4.46 -2.51
N TRP A 121 16.26 5.68 -3.03
CA TRP A 121 15.33 6.79 -2.71
C TRP A 121 13.87 6.45 -3.01
N ASN A 122 13.60 5.61 -4.01
CA ASN A 122 12.28 5.14 -4.41
C ASN A 122 11.70 4.06 -3.47
N LYS A 123 12.48 3.56 -2.51
CA LYS A 123 12.03 2.64 -1.46
C LYS A 123 11.81 3.35 -0.12
N ASN A 124 12.10 4.65 -0.05
CA ASN A 124 11.93 5.45 1.15
C ASN A 124 10.45 5.82 1.35
N PRO A 125 9.86 5.61 2.55
CA PRO A 125 8.46 5.91 2.82
C PRO A 125 8.08 7.40 2.69
N LEU A 126 9.00 8.34 2.95
CA LEU A 126 8.73 9.77 2.74
C LEU A 126 8.65 10.10 1.25
N MET A 127 9.51 9.50 0.43
CA MET A 127 9.40 9.64 -1.03
C MET A 127 8.09 9.04 -1.54
N PHE A 128 7.72 7.87 -1.02
CA PHE A 128 6.46 7.23 -1.36
C PHE A 128 5.26 8.14 -1.04
N LEU A 129 5.23 8.72 0.17
CA LEU A 129 4.23 9.74 0.55
C LEU A 129 4.24 10.95 -0.39
N HIS A 130 5.42 11.47 -0.74
CA HIS A 130 5.56 12.62 -1.63
C HIS A 130 4.95 12.34 -3.01
N ASP A 131 5.32 11.21 -3.60
CA ASP A 131 4.86 10.82 -4.93
C ASP A 131 3.36 10.53 -4.94
N PHE A 132 2.85 9.78 -3.96
CA PHE A 132 1.43 9.41 -3.90
C PHE A 132 0.52 10.61 -3.62
N ASN A 133 0.92 11.52 -2.75
CA ASN A 133 0.19 12.78 -2.56
C ASN A 133 0.24 13.68 -3.81
N ASN A 134 1.31 13.63 -4.62
CA ASN A 134 1.36 14.38 -5.88
C ASN A 134 0.50 13.73 -6.97
N ILE A 135 0.47 12.39 -7.04
CA ILE A 135 -0.43 11.66 -7.93
C ILE A 135 -1.87 12.03 -7.58
N ASP A 136 -2.26 11.87 -6.31
CA ASP A 136 -3.62 12.11 -5.82
C ASP A 136 -4.18 13.50 -6.16
N LYS A 137 -3.33 14.54 -6.06
CA LYS A 137 -3.69 15.92 -6.43
C LYS A 137 -4.08 16.11 -7.89
N HIS A 138 -3.61 15.24 -8.77
CA HIS A 138 -3.82 15.35 -10.21
C HIS A 138 -4.70 14.22 -10.76
N GLN A 139 -4.73 13.07 -10.09
CA GLN A 139 -5.36 11.83 -10.54
C GLN A 139 -5.77 11.00 -9.33
N LEU A 140 -6.88 10.27 -9.43
CA LEU A 140 -7.31 9.36 -8.37
C LEU A 140 -6.31 8.21 -8.16
N LEU A 141 -5.96 7.94 -6.90
CA LEU A 141 -5.24 6.73 -6.48
C LEU A 141 -6.15 5.50 -6.52
N LEU A 142 -6.41 4.99 -7.71
CA LEU A 142 -7.35 3.89 -7.91
C LEU A 142 -6.85 2.59 -7.24
N PRO A 143 -7.61 2.04 -6.28
CA PRO A 143 -7.35 0.71 -5.77
C PRO A 143 -7.90 -0.37 -6.72
N SER A 144 -7.39 -1.59 -6.57
CA SER A 144 -7.92 -2.81 -7.18
C SER A 144 -7.87 -3.96 -6.18
N VAL A 145 -8.58 -5.05 -6.47
CA VAL A 145 -8.70 -6.25 -5.62
C VAL A 145 -7.82 -7.37 -6.20
N SER A 146 -7.10 -8.09 -5.33
CA SER A 146 -6.16 -9.15 -5.70
C SER A 146 -6.11 -10.29 -4.68
N ILE A 147 -5.60 -11.49 -5.03
CA ILE A 147 -5.53 -12.70 -4.17
C ILE A 147 -4.11 -13.00 -3.62
N LEU A 148 -3.17 -12.07 -3.78
CA LEU A 148 -1.71 -12.23 -3.56
C LEU A 148 -1.26 -13.07 -2.34
N ASN A 149 -1.88 -12.92 -1.17
CA ASN A 149 -1.35 -13.52 0.07
C ASN A 149 -2.27 -14.51 0.79
N LYS A 150 -3.50 -14.76 0.29
CA LYS A 150 -4.52 -15.44 1.10
C LYS A 150 -5.38 -16.46 0.37
N GLY A 151 -5.04 -16.84 -0.86
CA GLY A 151 -5.60 -18.04 -1.47
C GLY A 151 -5.05 -19.28 -0.78
N ARG A 152 -5.87 -19.98 0.02
CA ARG A 152 -5.54 -21.31 0.54
C ARG A 152 -6.48 -22.33 -0.08
N PHE A 153 -5.90 -23.26 -0.82
CA PHE A 153 -6.54 -24.50 -1.24
C PHE A 153 -5.98 -25.60 -0.35
N SER A 154 -6.86 -26.32 0.33
CA SER A 154 -6.47 -27.44 1.18
C SER A 154 -7.32 -28.65 0.84
N HIS A 155 -6.67 -29.79 0.70
CA HIS A 155 -7.35 -31.08 0.64
C HIS A 155 -7.60 -31.59 2.06
N GLU A 156 -8.80 -32.08 2.33
CA GLU A 156 -8.98 -33.14 3.32
C GLU A 156 -8.57 -34.45 2.65
N VAL A 157 -7.82 -35.31 3.34
CA VAL A 157 -7.35 -36.58 2.82
C VAL A 157 -8.53 -37.41 2.30
N VAL A 158 -8.54 -37.75 1.01
CA VAL A 158 -9.53 -38.66 0.41
C VAL A 158 -9.00 -40.09 0.48
N ASP A 159 -9.65 -40.96 1.25
CA ASP A 159 -9.40 -42.41 1.31
C ASP A 159 -7.93 -42.85 1.47
N GLY A 160 -7.11 -42.08 2.20
CA GLY A 160 -5.70 -42.42 2.48
C GLY A 160 -4.76 -42.35 1.26
N LYS A 161 -5.19 -41.73 0.15
CA LYS A 161 -4.36 -41.50 -1.03
C LYS A 161 -3.75 -40.12 -1.02
N GLU A 162 -2.49 -40.02 -1.43
CA GLU A 162 -1.79 -38.74 -1.59
C GLU A 162 -2.25 -38.05 -2.88
N VAL A 163 -3.10 -37.04 -2.74
CA VAL A 163 -3.54 -36.21 -3.86
C VAL A 163 -2.45 -35.18 -4.16
N LYS A 164 -1.80 -35.30 -5.32
CA LYS A 164 -0.88 -34.26 -5.80
C LYS A 164 -1.68 -33.08 -6.32
N PHE A 165 -1.46 -31.92 -5.70
CA PHE A 165 -2.13 -30.67 -6.03
C PHE A 165 -1.17 -29.70 -6.68
N ASN A 166 -1.45 -29.35 -7.94
CA ASN A 166 -0.82 -28.22 -8.59
C ASN A 166 -1.88 -27.15 -8.86
N ALA A 167 -1.85 -26.05 -8.12
CA ALA A 167 -2.64 -24.86 -8.41
C ALA A 167 -1.82 -23.81 -9.14
N GLU A 168 -2.28 -23.43 -10.32
CA GLU A 168 -1.88 -22.15 -10.93
C GLU A 168 -2.84 -21.07 -10.44
N ILE A 169 -2.38 -20.18 -9.56
CA ILE A 169 -3.19 -19.11 -8.97
C ILE A 169 -2.94 -17.82 -9.74
N SER A 170 -4.02 -17.19 -10.24
CA SER A 170 -3.94 -15.84 -10.80
C SER A 170 -3.92 -14.82 -9.66
N MET A 171 -2.76 -14.19 -9.44
CA MET A 171 -2.56 -13.19 -8.39
C MET A 171 -2.70 -11.74 -8.86
N MET A 172 -3.19 -11.51 -10.09
CA MET A 172 -3.31 -10.17 -10.66
C MET A 172 -4.59 -9.44 -10.19
N GLU A 173 -4.85 -8.25 -10.73
CA GLU A 173 -6.15 -7.59 -10.62
C GLU A 173 -7.26 -8.54 -11.10
N ILE A 174 -8.38 -8.57 -10.39
CA ILE A 174 -9.42 -9.59 -10.61
C ILE A 174 -10.73 -8.94 -11.00
N ASP A 175 -11.26 -9.40 -12.13
CA ASP A 175 -12.58 -9.05 -12.64
C ASP A 175 -13.59 -10.18 -12.36
N ASP A 176 -14.88 -9.87 -12.53
CA ASP A 176 -15.94 -10.88 -12.49
C ASP A 176 -15.72 -11.97 -13.55
N GLY A 177 -15.93 -13.23 -13.17
CA GLY A 177 -15.70 -14.42 -14.01
C GLY A 177 -14.23 -14.84 -14.16
N ALA A 178 -13.29 -14.12 -13.54
CA ALA A 178 -11.87 -14.42 -13.61
C ALA A 178 -11.56 -15.82 -13.07
N VAL A 179 -10.66 -16.53 -13.76
CA VAL A 179 -10.10 -17.80 -13.28
C VAL A 179 -9.06 -17.50 -12.22
N ILE A 180 -9.35 -17.90 -10.98
CA ILE A 180 -8.47 -17.63 -9.82
C ILE A 180 -7.56 -18.80 -9.49
N ALA A 181 -7.95 -20.03 -9.85
CA ALA A 181 -7.11 -21.20 -9.74
C ALA A 181 -7.45 -22.28 -10.78
N ARG A 182 -6.42 -22.95 -11.28
CA ARG A 182 -6.52 -24.20 -12.03
C ARG A 182 -5.85 -25.31 -11.27
N CYS A 183 -6.57 -26.39 -11.01
CA CYS A 183 -6.09 -27.48 -10.17
C CYS A 183 -6.10 -28.79 -10.94
N LEU A 184 -4.99 -29.53 -10.89
CA LEU A 184 -4.86 -30.89 -11.40
C LEU A 184 -4.72 -31.85 -10.21
N ALA A 185 -5.42 -32.99 -10.25
CA ALA A 185 -5.16 -34.12 -9.36
C ALA A 185 -5.08 -35.42 -10.13
N THR A 186 -4.45 -36.40 -9.49
CA THR A 186 -4.39 -37.76 -10.00
C THR A 186 -4.61 -38.73 -8.83
N PRO A 187 -5.71 -39.50 -8.81
CA PRO A 187 -6.78 -39.55 -9.81
C PRO A 187 -7.82 -38.40 -9.67
N PRO A 188 -8.55 -38.02 -10.75
CA PRO A 188 -9.41 -36.82 -10.77
C PRO A 188 -10.60 -36.85 -9.80
N GLU A 189 -11.08 -38.04 -9.42
CA GLU A 189 -12.17 -38.25 -8.47
C GLU A 189 -11.87 -37.73 -7.04
N ASP A 190 -10.59 -37.55 -6.68
CA ASP A 190 -10.18 -37.14 -5.34
C ASP A 190 -10.23 -35.60 -5.11
N ILE A 191 -10.68 -34.82 -6.11
CA ILE A 191 -10.83 -33.36 -5.98
C ILE A 191 -12.22 -32.95 -5.44
N VAL A 192 -13.20 -33.86 -5.33
CA VAL A 192 -14.59 -33.48 -4.97
C VAL A 192 -14.65 -32.75 -3.61
N ASP A 193 -13.77 -33.09 -2.66
CA ASP A 193 -13.72 -32.54 -1.29
C ASP A 193 -12.65 -31.44 -1.07
N LEU A 194 -12.43 -30.59 -2.07
CA LEU A 194 -11.50 -29.47 -1.95
C LEU A 194 -12.11 -28.30 -1.17
N ASN A 195 -11.63 -28.09 0.05
CA ASN A 195 -11.90 -26.89 0.83
C ASN A 195 -11.02 -25.74 0.32
N TYR A 196 -11.64 -24.60 0.05
CA TYR A 196 -10.94 -23.40 -0.37
C TYR A 196 -11.35 -22.20 0.48
N ARG A 197 -10.38 -21.34 0.76
CA ARG A 197 -10.62 -20.01 1.32
C ARG A 197 -9.92 -18.99 0.43
N VAL A 198 -10.71 -18.09 -0.11
CA VAL A 198 -10.22 -16.92 -0.85
C VAL A 198 -10.38 -15.72 0.07
N ALA A 199 -9.30 -14.99 0.29
CA ALA A 199 -9.38 -13.65 0.83
C ALA A 199 -8.62 -12.70 -0.09
N PHE A 200 -9.10 -11.48 -0.15
CA PHE A 200 -8.59 -10.48 -1.05
C PHE A 200 -7.73 -9.45 -0.32
N ASP A 201 -6.76 -8.93 -1.04
CA ASP A 201 -5.98 -7.77 -0.69
C ASP A 201 -6.35 -6.61 -1.62
N VAL A 202 -6.28 -5.40 -1.09
CA VAL A 202 -6.46 -4.17 -1.88
C VAL A 202 -5.08 -3.65 -2.29
N VAL A 203 -4.88 -3.43 -3.58
CA VAL A 203 -3.61 -2.97 -4.18
C VAL A 203 -3.79 -1.67 -4.95
N PHE A 204 -2.72 -0.90 -5.13
CA PHE A 204 -2.74 0.25 -6.03
C PHE A 204 -2.65 -0.19 -7.49
N ARG A 205 -3.63 0.23 -8.30
CA ARG A 205 -3.70 -0.05 -9.73
C ARG A 205 -2.58 0.64 -10.49
N GLY A 206 -2.02 -0.05 -11.48
CA GLY A 206 -1.01 0.52 -12.39
C GLY A 206 0.37 0.78 -11.78
N GLN A 207 0.62 0.27 -10.57
CA GLN A 207 1.93 0.37 -9.92
C GLN A 207 2.84 -0.81 -10.30
N PRO A 208 4.18 -0.63 -10.31
CA PRO A 208 5.11 -1.72 -10.53
C PRO A 208 5.00 -2.80 -9.43
N GLY A 209 4.36 -3.92 -9.77
CA GLY A 209 4.15 -5.05 -8.87
C GLY A 209 3.02 -4.83 -7.86
N PRO A 210 2.73 -5.85 -7.03
CA PRO A 210 1.67 -5.78 -6.05
C PRO A 210 2.05 -4.84 -4.89
N LEU A 211 1.39 -3.68 -4.84
CA LEU A 211 1.58 -2.70 -3.78
C LEU A 211 0.31 -2.62 -2.93
N LEU A 212 0.33 -3.27 -1.77
CA LEU A 212 -0.80 -3.40 -0.86
C LEU A 212 -1.14 -2.06 -0.20
N VAL A 213 -2.38 -1.60 -0.35
CA VAL A 213 -2.83 -0.28 0.13
C VAL A 213 -2.65 -0.13 1.64
N VAL A 214 -3.23 -1.04 2.43
CA VAL A 214 -3.25 -0.91 3.89
C VAL A 214 -1.83 -0.95 4.49
N PRO A 215 -0.98 -1.96 4.19
CA PRO A 215 0.40 -1.98 4.69
C PRO A 215 1.23 -0.77 4.25
N SER A 216 1.01 -0.27 3.02
CA SER A 216 1.69 0.95 2.55
C SER A 216 1.28 2.18 3.36
N LEU A 217 -0.01 2.36 3.64
CA LEU A 217 -0.51 3.46 4.47
C LEU A 217 0.02 3.38 5.91
N GLU A 218 -0.09 2.21 6.55
CA GLU A 218 0.41 1.98 7.91
C GLU A 218 1.90 2.31 8.01
N ARG A 219 2.70 1.84 7.04
CA ARG A 219 4.13 2.09 7.04
C ARG A 219 4.48 3.57 6.89
N VAL A 220 3.74 4.30 6.06
CA VAL A 220 3.95 5.74 5.86
C VAL A 220 3.57 6.52 7.12
N ILE A 221 2.42 6.19 7.72
CA ILE A 221 1.95 6.83 8.95
C ILE A 221 2.94 6.61 10.07
N GLU A 222 3.39 5.37 10.30
CA GLU A 222 4.38 5.02 11.32
C GLU A 222 5.68 5.85 11.17
N VAL A 223 6.16 6.02 9.94
CA VAL A 223 7.37 6.83 9.68
C VAL A 223 7.12 8.31 9.97
N VAL A 224 5.95 8.85 9.61
CA VAL A 224 5.63 10.25 9.89
C VAL A 224 5.42 10.51 11.38
N GLU A 225 4.80 9.58 12.11
CA GLU A 225 4.71 9.63 13.56
C GLU A 225 6.10 9.61 14.22
N GLY A 226 7.01 8.76 13.73
CA GLY A 226 8.41 8.74 14.16
C GLY A 226 9.11 10.09 13.92
N VAL A 227 8.95 10.68 12.73
CA VAL A 227 9.47 12.03 12.44
C VAL A 227 8.88 13.07 13.39
N GLY A 228 7.57 13.01 13.69
CA GLY A 228 6.93 13.89 14.66
C GLY A 228 7.55 13.77 16.06
N ALA A 229 7.77 12.54 16.53
CA ALA A 229 8.37 12.26 17.83
C ALA A 229 9.83 12.73 17.91
N ASP A 230 10.63 12.48 16.88
CA ASP A 230 12.04 12.87 16.82
C ASP A 230 12.22 14.38 16.87
N PHE A 231 11.34 15.13 16.20
CA PHE A 231 11.39 16.60 16.16
C PHE A 231 10.70 17.29 17.35
N ALA A 232 9.96 16.55 18.18
CA ALA A 232 9.24 17.12 19.33
C ALA A 232 10.11 17.95 20.28
N PRO A 233 11.37 17.60 20.60
CA PRO A 233 12.26 18.44 21.43
C PRO A 233 12.59 19.80 20.82
N LEU A 234 12.43 19.95 19.49
CA LEU A 234 12.68 21.19 18.77
C LEU A 234 11.45 22.10 18.71
N LEU A 235 10.27 21.65 19.12
CA LEU A 235 9.04 22.45 19.19
C LEU A 235 8.90 23.17 20.53
#